data_AF-A0A966W9T0-F1
#
_entry.id   AF-A0A966W9T0-F1
#
_cell.length_a   1.000
_cell.length_b   1.000
_cell.length_c   1.000
_cell.angle_alpha   90.00
_cell.angle_beta   90.00
_cell.angle_gamma   90.00
#
_symmetry.space_group_name_H-M   'P 1'
#
loop_
_entity.id
_entity.type
_entity.pdbx_description
1 polymer ?
#
loop_
_entity_poly.entity_id
_entity_poly.type
_entity_poly.pdbx_seq_one_letter_code
_entity_poly.pdbx_strand_id
1 'polypeptide(L)' 'PLVRPGGCLLYATCSVFKDEGIHQIDAFLQRQGLPSRILDPASPGHLLPLVDNPSSGVERTPGRPDPACDGFFYALLHKP' A
#
# COMPACT_ATOMS: atom_id res chain seq x y z
N PRO A 1 -9.95 2.66 -16.42
CA PRO A 1 -8.60 3.02 -15.91
C PRO A 1 -7.58 3.25 -17.05
N LEU A 2 -6.84 4.35 -16.98
CA LEU A 2 -5.93 4.87 -18.02
C LEU A 2 -4.58 4.13 -18.15
N VAL A 3 -4.34 3.12 -17.31
CA VAL A 3 -3.11 2.32 -17.36
C VAL A 3 -3.09 1.52 -18.67
N ARG A 4 -2.00 1.61 -19.42
CA ARG A 4 -1.77 0.78 -20.62
C ARG A 4 -1.65 -0.71 -20.26
N PRO A 5 -2.01 -1.64 -21.17
CA PRO A 5 -1.65 -3.06 -21.01
C PRO A 5 -0.14 -3.24 -20.72
N GLY A 6 0.21 -4.19 -19.87
CA GLY A 6 1.55 -4.38 -19.31
C GLY A 6 2.04 -3.30 -18.33
N GLY A 7 1.17 -2.38 -17.91
CA GLY A 7 1.52 -1.30 -16.97
C GLY A 7 1.16 -1.62 -15.51
N CYS A 8 1.75 -0.88 -14.58
CA CYS A 8 1.45 -0.97 -13.16
C CYS A 8 0.72 0.28 -12.62
N LEU A 9 -0.02 0.11 -11.52
CA LEU A 9 -0.67 1.15 -10.74
C LEU A 9 -0.33 0.94 -9.27
N LEU A 10 0.30 1.93 -8.64
CA LEU A 10 0.47 1.96 -7.19
C LEU A 10 -0.64 2.80 -6.57
N TYR A 11 -1.41 2.20 -5.66
CA TYR A 11 -2.36 2.89 -4.80
C TYR A 11 -1.77 3.02 -3.41
N ALA A 12 -1.75 4.25 -2.87
CA ALA A 12 -1.22 4.53 -1.55
C ALA A 12 -2.09 5.53 -0.79
N THR A 13 -2.24 5.33 0.52
CA THR A 13 -2.97 6.24 1.41
C THR A 13 -2.25 6.39 2.74
N CYS A 14 -2.25 7.57 3.34
CA CYS A 14 -1.79 7.80 4.73
C CYS A 14 -2.88 7.45 5.77
N SER A 15 -3.71 6.44 5.47
CA SER A 15 -4.78 5.96 6.33
C SER A 15 -4.51 4.52 6.74
N VAL A 16 -4.87 4.20 7.99
CA VAL A 16 -4.81 2.85 8.56
C VAL A 16 -6.16 2.13 8.50
N PHE A 17 -7.22 2.80 8.05
CA PHE A 17 -8.55 2.21 7.99
C PHE A 17 -8.66 1.25 6.80
N LYS A 18 -9.28 0.08 7.03
CA LYS A 18 -9.47 -0.94 5.99
C LYS A 18 -10.37 -0.44 4.85
N ASP A 19 -11.35 0.40 5.20
CA ASP A 19 -12.30 1.02 4.27
C ASP A 19 -11.63 1.98 3.27
N GLU A 20 -10.43 2.46 3.57
CA GLU A 20 -9.65 3.33 2.69
C GLU A 20 -8.47 2.59 2.03
N GLY A 21 -8.15 1.38 2.48
CA GLY A 21 -7.09 0.54 1.90
C GLY A 21 -7.65 -0.68 1.19
N ILE A 22 -7.50 -1.84 1.81
CA ILE A 22 -7.84 -3.14 1.23
C ILE A 22 -9.27 -3.24 0.71
N HIS A 23 -10.28 -2.69 1.41
CA HIS A 23 -11.66 -2.75 0.94
C HIS A 23 -11.87 -1.93 -0.35
N GLN A 24 -11.14 -0.83 -0.55
CA GLN A 24 -11.17 -0.10 -1.82
C GLN A 24 -10.52 -0.89 -2.94
N ILE A 25 -9.41 -1.58 -2.66
CA ILE A 25 -8.74 -2.44 -3.64
C ILE A 25 -9.65 -3.60 -4.04
N ASP A 26 -10.27 -4.28 -3.08
CA ASP A 26 -11.20 -5.38 -3.35
C ASP A 26 -12.38 -4.90 -4.18
N ALA A 27 -13.01 -3.79 -3.78
CA ALA A 27 -14.14 -3.23 -4.52
C ALA A 27 -13.72 -2.73 -5.92
N PHE A 28 -12.49 -2.24 -6.09
CA PHE A 28 -11.94 -1.86 -7.38
C PHE A 28 -11.72 -3.09 -8.28
N LEU A 29 -11.13 -4.16 -7.75
CA LEU A 29 -10.90 -5.42 -8.48
C LEU A 29 -12.23 -6.06 -8.92
N GLN A 30 -13.22 -6.10 -8.02
CA GLN A 30 -14.57 -6.61 -8.34
C GLN A 30 -15.23 -5.85 -9.49
N ARG A 31 -15.13 -4.52 -9.50
CA ARG A 31 -15.73 -3.68 -10.56
C ARG A 31 -15.04 -3.80 -11.92
N GLN A 32 -13.77 -4.18 -11.95
CA GLN A 32 -12.98 -4.25 -13.20
C GLN A 32 -13.03 -5.63 -13.88
N GLY A 33 -13.45 -6.70 -13.18
CA GLY A 33 -13.60 -8.06 -13.74
C GLY A 33 -12.28 -8.82 -13.99
N LEU A 34 -12.35 -10.17 -14.02
CA LEU A 34 -11.21 -11.08 -14.27
C LEU A 34 -10.81 -11.13 -15.76
N PRO A 35 -9.52 -11.24 -16.15
CA PRO A 35 -8.29 -10.98 -15.40
C PRO A 35 -7.68 -9.66 -15.89
N SER A 36 -8.35 -8.53 -15.65
CA SER A 36 -7.83 -7.24 -16.13
C SER A 36 -6.79 -6.62 -15.19
N ARG A 37 -6.67 -7.13 -13.95
CA ARG A 37 -5.73 -6.63 -12.92
C ARG A 37 -5.31 -7.72 -11.96
N ILE A 38 -4.02 -7.77 -11.64
CA ILE A 38 -3.44 -8.70 -10.66
C ILE A 38 -2.84 -7.85 -9.54
N LEU A 39 -3.31 -8.05 -8.29
CA LEU A 39 -2.66 -7.49 -7.12
C LEU A 39 -1.32 -8.20 -6.93
N ASP A 40 -0.23 -7.43 -6.85
CA ASP A 40 1.10 -7.96 -6.66
C ASP A 40 1.24 -8.55 -5.24
N PRO A 41 1.65 -9.82 -5.08
CA PRO A 41 1.88 -10.43 -3.78
C PRO A 41 2.92 -9.71 -2.92
N ALA A 42 3.83 -8.94 -3.52
CA ALA A 42 4.81 -8.12 -2.82
C ALA A 42 4.23 -6.81 -2.25
N SER A 43 2.93 -6.53 -2.48
CA SER A 43 2.25 -5.36 -1.92
C SER A 43 2.23 -5.41 -0.39
N PRO A 44 2.82 -4.42 0.31
CA PRO A 44 2.87 -4.44 1.77
C PRO A 44 1.50 -4.35 2.47
N GLY A 45 0.47 -3.83 1.80
CA GLY A 45 -0.85 -3.63 2.40
C GLY A 45 -0.83 -2.55 3.48
N HIS A 46 -1.53 -2.76 4.59
CA HIS A 46 -1.59 -1.82 5.71
C HIS A 46 -0.33 -1.92 6.57
N LEU A 47 0.52 -0.92 6.45
CA LEU A 47 1.62 -0.64 7.36
C LEU A 47 1.08 0.20 8.52
N LEU A 48 0.87 -0.44 9.66
CA LEU A 48 0.47 0.25 10.88
C LEU A 48 1.66 1.02 11.47
N PRO A 49 1.41 2.14 12.17
CA PRO A 49 2.46 2.88 12.86
C PRO A 49 2.95 2.05 14.06
N LEU A 50 3.89 1.15 13.79
CA LEU A 50 4.60 0.38 14.80
C LEU A 50 6.04 0.88 14.89
N VAL A 51 6.58 0.84 16.11
CA VAL A 51 7.99 1.12 16.39
C VAL A 51 8.92 0.16 15.62
N ASP A 52 8.43 -1.03 15.28
CA ASP A 52 9.18 -2.06 14.56
C ASP A 52 9.08 -1.93 13.03
N ASN A 53 8.31 -0.97 12.49
CA ASN A 53 8.37 -0.70 11.06
C ASN A 53 9.76 -0.15 10.72
N PRO A 54 10.41 -0.60 9.63
CA PRO A 54 11.70 -0.08 9.24
C PRO A 54 11.56 1.43 9.03
N SER A 55 12.27 2.21 9.84
CA SER A 55 12.28 3.66 9.74
C SER A 55 12.72 4.04 8.33
N SER A 56 11.94 4.91 7.67
CA SER A 56 12.23 5.40 6.34
C SER A 56 13.50 6.25 6.36
N GLY A 57 14.67 5.62 6.37
CA GLY A 57 15.99 6.26 6.25
C GLY A 57 16.37 7.25 7.35
N VAL A 58 15.65 7.33 8.48
CA VAL A 58 16.02 8.20 9.60
C VAL A 58 16.93 7.42 10.54
N GLU A 59 18.19 7.85 10.63
CA GLU A 59 19.21 7.24 11.48
C GLU A 59 18.75 7.26 12.95
N ARG A 60 18.67 6.07 13.57
CA ARG A 60 18.21 5.93 14.98
C ARG A 60 19.15 6.70 15.90
N THR A 61 18.69 7.83 16.45
CA THR A 61 19.46 8.62 17.42
C THR A 61 19.21 8.06 18.84
N PRO A 62 20.23 7.61 19.58
CA PRO A 62 20.05 7.11 20.95
C PRO A 62 19.42 8.18 21.86
N GLY A 63 18.32 7.84 22.55
CA GLY A 63 17.62 8.73 23.47
C GLY A 63 16.50 9.58 22.87
N ARG A 64 16.27 9.51 21.55
CA ARG A 64 15.08 10.06 20.88
C ARG A 64 14.11 8.91 20.58
N PRO A 65 12.82 8.99 20.95
CA PRO A 65 11.85 8.01 20.47
C PRO A 65 11.89 8.03 18.94
N ASP A 66 12.05 6.85 18.32
CA ASP A 66 11.96 6.70 16.86
C ASP A 66 10.64 7.35 16.45
N PRO A 67 10.60 8.34 15.53
CA PRO A 67 9.33 8.81 15.01
C PRO A 67 8.67 7.58 14.38
N ALA A 68 7.71 6.99 15.09
CA ALA A 68 6.93 5.87 14.59
C ALA A 68 6.47 6.28 13.19
N CYS A 69 6.91 5.53 12.18
CA CYS A 69 6.57 5.88 10.81
C CYS A 69 5.05 5.96 10.70
N ASP A 70 4.54 7.02 10.09
CA ASP A 70 3.11 7.21 9.92
C ASP A 70 2.48 5.96 9.28
N GLY A 71 1.25 5.66 9.69
CA GLY A 71 0.51 4.54 9.11
C GLY A 71 0.22 4.78 7.64
N PHE A 72 0.52 3.80 6.79
CA PHE A 72 0.28 3.87 5.35
C PHE A 72 -0.32 2.58 4.82
N PHE A 73 -1.00 2.68 3.69
CA PHE A 73 -1.43 1.54 2.89
C PHE A 73 -0.74 1.59 1.53
N TYR A 74 -0.28 0.44 1.03
CA TYR A 74 0.29 0.29 -0.31
C TYR A 74 -0.27 -0.96 -1.02
N ALA A 75 -0.78 -0.76 -2.23
CA ALA A 75 -1.20 -1.85 -3.12
C ALA A 75 -0.68 -1.61 -4.54
N LEU A 76 0.12 -2.55 -5.05
CA LEU A 76 0.62 -2.54 -6.42
C LEU A 76 -0.24 -3.44 -7.29
N LEU A 77 -0.81 -2.90 -8.36
CA LEU A 77 -1.65 -3.63 -9.30
C LEU A 77 -1.02 -3.65 -10.69
N HIS A 78 -0.96 -4.82 -11.31
CA HIS A 78 -0.52 -4.98 -12.69
C HIS A 78 -1.72 -5.13 -13.61
N LYS A 79 -1.72 -4.40 -14.72
CA LYS A 79 -2.63 -4.63 -15.82
C LYS A 79 -1.89 -5.48 -16.86
N PRO A 80 -2.31 -6.73 -17.12
CA PRO A 80 -1.72 -7.53 -18.19
C PRO A 80 -1.89 -6.85 -19.56
#